data_AF-A0A9E5SXH4-F1
#
_entry.id   AF-A0A9E5SXH4-F1
#
_cell.length_a   1.000
_cell.length_b   1.000
_cell.length_c   1.000
_cell.angle_alpha   90.00
_cell.angle_beta   90.00
_cell.angle_gamma   90.00
#
_symmetry.space_group_name_H-M   'P 1'
#
loop_
_entity.id
_entity.type
_entity.pdbx_description
1 polymer ?
#
loop_
_entity_poly.entity_id
_entity_poly.type
_entity_poly.pdbx_seq_one_letter_code
_entity_poly.pdbx_strand_id
1 'polypeptide(L)'
;TPKNFFDNSLLYGMLIKNLGEVDANRYKSIYYFEQPAPLGVDISASFAEVFHPDFDNPVFAKVLVSECQTIDRCGGKVKIVFSYENFFASLSEVSQIKPEAITKKEMKEIERLATLYGVDEVTAANDVASVYSPNAAKGKRIDLVQLTKVLQEETNYNFLAIKRNNGRPQKVSGSTDLAHKINLLEISSPKDYLTILQNGSRPAAPDLRLINDLSRNFHLPNGVINAIIDFVLVVNNNVLSRAYSEKIAASLAREGIINAVDAMNYLRKVYRPKDKESLVSAIKPVKKKTEDKVEGTTETESKSEDTPSWEELIDDLDGGGSDGKA
;
A
#
# COMPACT_ATOMS: atom_id res chain seq x y z
N THR A 1 43.70 -5.70 -11.59
CA THR A 1 43.27 -5.73 -13.01
C THR A 1 44.22 -4.87 -13.82
N PRO A 2 44.40 -5.12 -15.13
CA PRO A 2 45.25 -4.29 -15.99
C PRO A 2 44.88 -2.81 -15.88
N LYS A 3 43.58 -2.48 -15.86
CA LYS A 3 43.07 -1.13 -15.59
C LYS A 3 43.66 -0.51 -14.31
N ASN A 4 43.53 -1.16 -13.16
CA ASN A 4 44.08 -0.65 -11.89
C ASN A 4 45.61 -0.52 -11.88
N PHE A 5 46.32 -1.31 -12.70
CA PHE A 5 47.78 -1.24 -12.82
C PHE A 5 48.22 -0.02 -13.64
N PHE A 6 47.60 0.22 -14.79
CA PHE A 6 47.89 1.36 -15.67
C PHE A 6 47.31 2.69 -15.14
N ASP A 7 46.24 2.65 -14.35
CA ASP A 7 45.67 3.83 -13.67
C ASP A 7 46.54 4.29 -12.49
N ASN A 8 47.38 3.40 -11.93
CA ASN A 8 48.28 3.74 -10.83
C ASN A 8 49.56 4.42 -11.35
N SER A 9 49.74 5.69 -10.99
CA SER A 9 50.85 6.53 -11.45
C SER A 9 52.24 6.00 -11.07
N LEU A 10 52.37 5.32 -9.91
CA LEU A 10 53.65 4.76 -9.46
C LEU A 10 54.03 3.51 -10.26
N LEU A 11 53.08 2.60 -10.47
CA LEU A 11 53.30 1.36 -11.21
C LEU A 11 53.54 1.63 -12.70
N TYR A 12 52.74 2.54 -13.28
CA TYR A 12 52.94 2.98 -14.65
C TYR A 12 54.25 3.75 -14.83
N GLY A 13 54.61 4.62 -13.88
CA GLY A 13 55.89 5.33 -13.88
C GLY A 13 57.11 4.40 -13.75
N MET A 14 57.01 3.34 -12.94
CA MET A 14 58.05 2.30 -12.88
C MET A 14 58.17 1.50 -14.17
N LEU A 15 57.04 1.21 -14.82
CA LEU A 15 57.02 0.54 -16.12
C LEU A 15 57.74 1.39 -17.19
N ILE A 16 57.44 2.69 -17.26
CA ILE A 16 58.09 3.64 -18.17
C ILE A 16 59.59 3.73 -17.86
N LYS A 17 59.98 3.77 -16.58
CA LYS A 17 61.39 3.86 -16.19
C LYS A 17 62.21 2.64 -16.62
N ASN A 18 61.62 1.45 -16.58
CA ASN A 18 62.33 0.19 -16.83
C ASN A 18 62.29 -0.24 -18.30
N LEU A 19 61.21 0.06 -19.03
CA LEU A 19 61.05 -0.35 -20.45
C LEU A 19 61.14 0.82 -21.45
N GLY A 20 61.07 2.06 -20.98
CA GLY A 20 60.94 3.23 -21.83
C GLY A 20 59.48 3.52 -22.21
N GLU A 21 59.24 4.76 -22.63
CA GLU A 21 57.90 5.31 -22.85
C GLU A 21 57.17 4.64 -24.03
N VAL A 22 57.91 4.23 -25.06
CA VAL A 22 57.37 3.60 -26.27
C VAL A 22 56.81 2.21 -25.97
N ASP A 23 57.59 1.37 -25.28
CA ASP A 23 57.17 0.01 -24.94
C ASP A 23 56.08 0.03 -23.87
N ALA A 24 56.16 0.93 -22.88
CA ALA A 24 55.10 1.11 -21.87
C ALA A 24 53.75 1.50 -22.50
N ASN A 25 53.75 2.42 -23.47
CA ASN A 25 52.54 2.80 -24.22
C ASN A 25 52.02 1.65 -25.10
N ARG A 26 52.91 0.82 -25.67
CA ARG A 26 52.52 -0.39 -26.40
C ARG A 26 51.84 -1.41 -25.50
N TYR A 27 52.34 -1.61 -24.28
CA TYR A 27 51.66 -2.47 -23.31
C TYR A 27 50.32 -1.87 -22.90
N LYS A 28 50.24 -0.55 -22.72
CA LYS A 28 48.98 0.13 -22.43
C LYS A 28 47.94 -0.11 -23.53
N SER A 29 48.30 0.02 -24.82
CA SER A 29 47.35 -0.18 -25.92
C SER A 29 46.84 -1.62 -26.07
N ILE A 30 47.60 -2.63 -25.62
CA ILE A 30 47.13 -4.03 -25.60
C ILE A 30 45.99 -4.22 -24.59
N TYR A 31 46.05 -3.52 -23.45
CA TYR A 31 45.09 -3.67 -22.35
C TYR A 31 44.04 -2.56 -22.29
N TYR A 32 44.21 -1.49 -23.06
CA TYR A 32 43.27 -0.38 -23.16
C TYR A 32 42.38 -0.59 -24.38
N PHE A 33 41.14 -0.96 -24.12
CA PHE A 33 40.11 -0.98 -25.16
C PHE A 33 39.49 0.41 -25.23
N GLU A 34 39.71 1.15 -26.31
CA GLU A 34 38.94 2.37 -26.57
C GLU A 34 37.47 1.96 -26.71
N GLN A 35 36.63 2.40 -25.76
CA GLN A 35 35.20 2.30 -25.96
C GLN A 35 34.85 3.27 -27.10
N PRO A 36 34.36 2.78 -28.26
CA PRO A 36 33.89 3.69 -29.30
C PRO A 36 32.80 4.58 -28.69
N ALA A 37 32.76 5.85 -29.10
CA ALA A 37 31.68 6.74 -28.73
C ALA A 37 30.34 6.03 -29.02
N PRO A 38 29.38 6.02 -28.07
CA PRO A 38 28.17 5.24 -28.24
C PRO A 38 27.41 5.74 -29.48
N LEU A 39 27.46 4.95 -30.56
CA LEU A 39 26.76 5.21 -31.82
C LEU A 39 25.26 4.86 -31.74
N GLY A 40 24.73 4.58 -30.54
CA GLY A 40 23.36 4.16 -30.32
C GLY A 40 22.81 4.60 -28.97
N VAL A 41 21.50 4.53 -28.84
CA VAL A 41 20.77 4.79 -27.58
C VAL A 41 20.74 3.49 -26.77
N ASP A 42 21.09 3.55 -25.49
CA ASP A 42 20.97 2.41 -24.58
C ASP A 42 19.49 2.10 -24.33
N ILE A 43 19.04 0.93 -24.79
CA ILE A 43 17.68 0.41 -24.60
C ILE A 43 17.64 -0.71 -23.54
N SER A 44 18.69 -0.86 -22.73
CA SER A 44 18.77 -1.89 -21.70
C SER A 44 17.68 -1.67 -20.65
N ALA A 45 16.76 -2.62 -20.53
CA ALA A 45 15.73 -2.61 -19.49
C ALA A 45 16.38 -2.81 -18.10
N SER A 46 15.84 -2.13 -17.09
CA SER A 46 16.31 -2.30 -15.71
C SER A 46 15.83 -3.63 -15.14
N PHE A 47 16.53 -4.17 -14.14
CA PHE A 47 16.11 -5.42 -13.48
C PHE A 47 14.68 -5.32 -12.93
N ALA A 48 14.34 -4.19 -12.30
CA ALA A 48 13.02 -3.93 -11.73
C ALA A 48 11.90 -3.84 -12.78
N GLU A 49 12.24 -3.58 -14.05
CA GLU A 49 11.28 -3.49 -15.14
C GLU A 49 10.89 -4.88 -15.68
N VAL A 50 11.86 -5.80 -15.77
CA VAL A 50 11.65 -7.14 -16.34
C VAL A 50 11.24 -8.16 -15.27
N PHE A 51 11.82 -8.06 -14.08
CA PHE A 51 11.65 -9.06 -13.03
C PHE A 51 10.78 -8.53 -11.90
N HIS A 52 9.72 -9.28 -11.61
CA HIS A 52 8.87 -9.12 -10.42
C HIS A 52 9.04 -10.38 -9.59
N PRO A 53 10.03 -10.42 -8.67
CA PRO A 53 10.27 -11.63 -7.89
C PRO A 53 9.05 -11.98 -7.04
N ASP A 54 8.68 -13.25 -7.04
CA ASP A 54 7.66 -13.75 -6.11
C ASP A 54 8.30 -13.96 -4.73
N PHE A 55 8.09 -12.97 -3.85
CA PHE A 55 8.69 -12.93 -2.52
C PHE A 55 8.05 -13.91 -1.54
N ASP A 56 6.86 -14.44 -1.84
CA ASP A 56 6.20 -15.47 -1.03
C ASP A 56 6.80 -16.86 -1.27
N ASN A 57 7.67 -17.01 -2.28
CA ASN A 57 8.30 -18.28 -2.59
C ASN A 57 9.33 -18.66 -1.49
N PRO A 58 9.17 -19.81 -0.82
CA PRO A 58 10.06 -20.25 0.27
C PRO A 58 11.51 -20.46 -0.16
N VAL A 59 11.77 -20.63 -1.46
CA VAL A 59 13.12 -20.71 -2.03
C VAL A 59 13.82 -19.36 -1.97
N PHE A 60 13.10 -18.26 -2.28
CA PHE A 60 13.66 -16.91 -2.27
C PHE A 60 13.90 -16.41 -0.85
N ALA A 61 12.97 -16.66 0.07
CA ALA A 61 13.11 -16.28 1.48
C ALA A 61 14.35 -16.90 2.16
N LYS A 62 14.69 -18.15 1.84
CA LYS A 62 15.88 -18.83 2.37
C LYS A 62 17.19 -18.23 1.85
N VAL A 63 17.20 -17.80 0.59
CA VAL A 63 18.39 -17.19 -0.04
C VAL A 63 18.66 -15.78 0.50
N LEU A 64 17.61 -15.04 0.87
CA LEU A 64 17.75 -13.69 1.45
C LEU A 64 18.40 -13.68 2.84
N VAL A 65 18.12 -14.71 3.65
CA VAL A 65 18.65 -14.87 5.02
C VAL A 65 20.06 -15.46 5.03
N SER A 66 20.44 -16.16 3.95
CA SER A 66 21.75 -16.77 3.85
C SER A 66 22.80 -15.72 3.48
N GLU A 67 23.78 -15.48 4.35
CA GLU A 67 25.00 -14.73 4.03
C GLU A 67 25.82 -15.53 3.02
N CYS A 68 25.45 -15.47 1.74
CA CYS A 68 26.24 -16.05 0.67
C CYS A 68 27.54 -15.25 0.55
N GLN A 69 28.63 -15.78 1.11
CA GLN A 69 29.98 -15.30 0.85
C GLN A 69 30.40 -15.74 -0.56
N THR A 70 29.86 -15.07 -1.59
CA THR A 70 30.35 -15.28 -2.95
C THR A 70 31.67 -14.53 -3.13
N ILE A 71 32.67 -15.25 -3.65
CA ILE A 71 33.95 -14.68 -4.06
C ILE A 71 33.73 -14.11 -5.46
N ASP A 72 33.24 -12.87 -5.54
CA ASP A 72 32.87 -12.30 -6.85
C ASP A 72 34.10 -11.84 -7.64
N ARG A 73 34.26 -12.39 -8.85
CA ARG A 73 35.14 -11.84 -9.88
C ARG A 73 34.43 -10.91 -10.87
N CYS A 74 33.09 -10.90 -10.91
CA CYS A 74 32.28 -9.94 -11.67
C CYS A 74 30.88 -9.86 -11.05
N GLY A 75 30.73 -9.11 -9.95
CA GLY A 75 29.41 -8.77 -9.44
C GLY A 75 28.73 -7.79 -10.39
N GLY A 76 27.71 -8.26 -11.12
CA GLY A 76 26.82 -7.39 -11.87
C GLY A 76 26.18 -6.41 -10.89
N LYS A 77 26.52 -5.13 -11.00
CA LYS A 77 25.89 -4.09 -10.18
C LYS A 77 24.49 -3.88 -10.72
N VAL A 78 23.49 -4.39 -10.01
CA VAL A 78 22.11 -3.99 -10.24
C VAL A 78 22.06 -2.47 -10.05
N LYS A 79 21.57 -1.75 -11.06
CA LYS A 79 21.41 -0.29 -10.98
C LYS A 79 20.20 -0.04 -10.08
N ILE A 80 20.49 0.21 -8.81
CA ILE A 80 19.52 0.49 -7.77
C ILE A 80 19.09 1.96 -7.91
N VAL A 81 17.78 2.19 -8.03
CA VAL A 81 17.17 3.53 -8.09
C VAL A 81 16.75 3.92 -6.67
N PHE A 82 17.71 4.15 -5.79
CA PHE A 82 17.45 4.59 -4.41
C PHE A 82 18.25 5.86 -4.11
N SER A 83 17.55 6.97 -3.90
CA SER A 83 18.17 8.27 -3.62
C SER A 83 18.42 8.45 -2.12
N TYR A 84 19.69 8.38 -1.72
CA TYR A 84 20.11 8.64 -0.34
C TYR A 84 19.72 10.04 0.15
N GLU A 85 19.74 11.05 -0.72
CA GLU A 85 19.41 12.43 -0.37
C GLU A 85 17.94 12.56 0.03
N ASN A 86 17.05 11.97 -0.77
CA ASN A 86 15.60 11.97 -0.49
C ASN A 86 15.30 11.17 0.78
N PHE A 87 15.94 10.01 0.95
CA PHE A 87 15.78 9.19 2.15
C PHE A 87 16.17 9.96 3.42
N PHE A 88 17.34 10.62 3.44
CA PHE A 88 17.76 11.38 4.62
C PHE A 88 16.92 12.64 4.85
N ALA A 89 16.45 13.30 3.78
CA ALA A 89 15.52 14.42 3.90
C ALA A 89 14.23 13.97 4.61
N SER A 90 13.57 12.93 4.10
CA SER A 90 12.37 12.37 4.72
C SER A 90 12.63 11.82 6.11
N LEU A 91 13.77 11.16 6.35
CA LEU A 91 14.11 10.64 7.67
C LEU A 91 14.22 11.77 8.68
N SER A 92 14.83 12.90 8.32
CA SER A 92 15.00 14.08 9.17
C SER A 92 13.68 14.80 9.48
N GLU A 93 12.72 14.76 8.57
CA GLU A 93 11.37 15.30 8.76
C GLU A 93 10.56 14.45 9.75
N VAL A 94 10.65 13.13 9.62
CA VAL A 94 9.85 12.17 10.39
C VAL A 94 10.46 11.93 11.77
N SER A 95 11.79 11.89 11.84
CA SER A 95 12.53 11.53 13.05
C SER A 95 13.83 12.36 13.11
N GLN A 96 14.18 12.92 14.27
CA GLN A 96 15.42 13.71 14.41
C GLN A 96 16.70 12.83 14.40
N ILE A 97 16.74 11.79 13.57
CA ILE A 97 17.85 10.86 13.41
C ILE A 97 18.87 11.50 12.48
N LYS A 98 20.08 11.71 13.00
CA LYS A 98 21.21 12.22 12.21
C LYS A 98 21.75 11.13 11.27
N PRO A 99 22.27 11.48 10.09
CA PRO A 99 22.88 10.51 9.16
C PRO A 99 24.06 9.76 9.79
N GLU A 100 24.74 10.35 10.76
CA GLU A 100 25.83 9.74 11.52
C GLU A 100 25.40 8.57 12.42
N ALA A 101 24.09 8.46 12.70
CA ALA A 101 23.54 7.38 13.50
C ALA A 101 23.47 6.06 12.72
N ILE A 102 23.43 6.10 11.39
CA ILE A 102 23.29 4.93 10.52
C ILE A 102 24.65 4.57 9.93
N THR A 103 25.03 3.30 10.05
CA THR A 103 26.30 2.81 9.50
C THR A 103 26.20 2.51 8.01
N LYS A 104 27.34 2.55 7.29
CA LYS A 104 27.41 2.18 5.86
C LYS A 104 26.91 0.76 5.58
N LYS A 105 26.94 -0.14 6.57
CA LYS A 105 26.40 -1.51 6.43
C LYS A 105 24.88 -1.52 6.49
N GLU A 106 24.30 -0.88 7.51
CA GLU A 106 22.84 -0.72 7.64
C GLU A 106 22.25 -0.01 6.40
N MET A 107 22.92 1.02 5.88
CA MET A 107 22.48 1.72 4.67
C MET A 107 22.40 0.80 3.44
N LYS A 108 23.41 -0.06 3.24
CA LYS A 108 23.39 -1.01 2.11
C LYS A 108 22.28 -2.05 2.23
N GLU A 109 21.97 -2.47 3.46
CA GLU A 109 20.86 -3.39 3.68
C GLU A 109 19.51 -2.69 3.49
N ILE A 110 19.35 -1.44 3.94
CA ILE A 110 18.14 -0.65 3.65
C ILE A 110 17.96 -0.46 2.15
N GLU A 111 19.02 -0.09 1.43
CA GLU A 111 19.02 0.03 -0.03
C GLU A 111 18.61 -1.30 -0.71
N ARG A 112 19.20 -2.42 -0.26
CA ARG A 112 18.87 -3.76 -0.75
C ARG A 112 17.42 -4.12 -0.46
N LEU A 113 16.91 -3.86 0.75
CA LEU A 113 15.54 -4.17 1.13
C LEU A 113 14.54 -3.28 0.40
N ALA A 114 14.80 -1.97 0.30
CA ALA A 114 13.94 -1.03 -0.42
C ALA A 114 13.83 -1.40 -1.90
N THR A 115 14.94 -1.78 -2.54
CA THR A 115 14.90 -2.25 -3.94
C THR A 115 14.28 -3.62 -4.11
N LEU A 116 14.51 -4.53 -3.16
CA LEU A 116 13.88 -5.83 -3.16
C LEU A 116 12.36 -5.70 -3.08
N TYR A 117 11.87 -4.87 -2.17
CA TYR A 117 10.45 -4.70 -1.89
C TYR A 117 9.80 -3.60 -2.74
N GLY A 118 10.56 -2.86 -3.56
CA GLY A 118 10.03 -1.78 -4.39
C GLY A 118 9.39 -0.65 -3.57
N VAL A 119 10.01 -0.29 -2.43
CA VAL A 119 9.52 0.73 -1.51
C VAL A 119 10.21 2.06 -1.78
N ASP A 120 9.42 3.13 -1.89
CA ASP A 120 9.91 4.50 -2.10
C ASP A 120 10.73 5.01 -0.91
N GLU A 121 11.62 5.97 -1.15
CA GLU A 121 12.53 6.49 -0.13
C GLU A 121 11.80 7.12 1.07
N VAL A 122 10.65 7.74 0.82
CA VAL A 122 9.82 8.36 1.86
C VAL A 122 9.23 7.31 2.80
N THR A 123 8.67 6.25 2.24
CA THR A 123 8.06 5.15 3.00
C THR A 123 9.13 4.38 3.76
N ALA A 124 10.27 4.10 3.12
CA ALA A 124 11.41 3.46 3.77
C ALA A 124 11.93 4.28 4.97
N ALA A 125 11.92 5.62 4.88
CA ALA A 125 12.30 6.47 6.00
C ALA A 125 11.34 6.36 7.20
N ASN A 126 10.03 6.30 6.94
CA ASN A 126 9.01 6.07 7.98
C ASN A 126 9.19 4.71 8.66
N ASP A 127 9.41 3.66 7.87
CA ASP A 127 9.58 2.30 8.39
C ASP A 127 10.85 2.18 9.22
N VAL A 128 11.96 2.77 8.75
CA VAL A 128 13.22 2.81 9.51
C VAL A 128 13.04 3.59 10.81
N ALA A 129 12.30 4.71 10.79
CA ALA A 129 12.01 5.49 12.01
C ALA A 129 11.21 4.67 13.04
N SER A 130 10.28 3.82 12.59
CA SER A 130 9.48 2.96 13.47
C SER A 130 10.29 1.86 14.17
N VAL A 131 11.36 1.38 13.54
CA VAL A 131 12.19 0.27 14.03
C VAL A 131 13.48 0.78 14.72
N TYR A 132 13.76 2.08 14.65
CA TYR A 132 14.99 2.65 15.17
C TYR A 132 15.06 2.61 16.71
N SER A 133 16.13 2.01 17.24
CA SER A 133 16.41 1.93 18.68
C SER A 133 17.57 2.85 19.09
N PRO A 134 17.32 3.94 19.84
CA PRO A 134 18.36 4.90 20.24
C PRO A 134 19.45 4.32 21.15
N ASN A 135 19.10 3.33 21.97
CA ASN A 135 19.98 2.76 23.01
C ASN A 135 20.93 1.67 22.49
N ALA A 136 20.82 1.26 21.23
CA ALA A 136 21.63 0.19 20.67
C ALA A 136 23.00 0.68 20.14
N ALA A 137 23.96 -0.24 20.10
CA ALA A 137 25.29 0.01 19.56
C ALA A 137 25.21 0.37 18.06
N LYS A 138 26.08 1.29 17.60
CA LYS A 138 26.17 1.68 16.18
C LYS A 138 26.40 0.43 15.32
N GLY A 139 25.53 0.19 14.33
CA GLY A 139 25.53 -1.02 13.49
C GLY A 139 24.52 -2.10 13.89
N LYS A 140 23.82 -1.92 15.02
CA LYS A 140 22.63 -2.69 15.44
C LYS A 140 21.50 -1.76 15.89
N ARG A 141 21.50 -0.51 15.41
CA ARG A 141 20.48 0.48 15.82
C ARG A 141 19.15 0.24 15.12
N ILE A 142 19.22 -0.41 13.97
CA ILE A 142 18.09 -0.80 13.16
C ILE A 142 17.99 -2.31 13.26
N ASP A 143 16.90 -2.81 13.81
CA ASP A 143 16.61 -4.24 13.78
C ASP A 143 16.19 -4.63 12.36
N LEU A 144 17.15 -5.12 11.57
CA LEU A 144 16.95 -5.53 10.18
C LEU A 144 15.86 -6.60 10.04
N VAL A 145 15.66 -7.44 11.06
CA VAL A 145 14.63 -8.51 11.03
C VAL A 145 13.25 -7.89 11.15
N GLN A 146 13.07 -6.93 12.05
CA GLN A 146 11.81 -6.20 12.19
C GLN A 146 11.54 -5.32 10.96
N LEU A 147 12.55 -4.62 10.45
CA LEU A 147 12.44 -3.83 9.23
C LEU A 147 12.01 -4.71 8.04
N THR A 148 12.57 -5.90 7.89
CA THR A 148 12.18 -6.83 6.84
C THR A 148 10.71 -7.24 6.98
N LYS A 149 10.22 -7.48 8.20
CA LYS A 149 8.79 -7.79 8.43
C LYS A 149 7.87 -6.63 8.10
N VAL A 150 8.23 -5.41 8.51
CA VAL A 150 7.46 -4.20 8.22
C VAL A 150 7.39 -3.96 6.71
N LEU A 151 8.52 -4.07 6.00
CA LEU A 151 8.57 -3.93 4.55
C LEU A 151 7.83 -5.06 3.82
N GLN A 152 7.87 -6.29 4.35
CA GLN A 152 7.05 -7.40 3.84
C GLN A 152 5.56 -7.16 4.02
N GLU A 153 5.16 -6.60 5.16
CA GLU A 153 3.77 -6.21 5.39
C GLU A 153 3.36 -5.11 4.41
N GLU A 154 4.12 -4.02 4.29
CA GLU A 154 3.83 -2.95 3.33
C GLU A 154 3.77 -3.45 1.89
N THR A 155 4.64 -4.37 1.47
CA THR A 155 4.59 -4.96 0.12
C THR A 155 3.44 -5.92 -0.09
N ASN A 156 3.09 -6.68 0.94
CA ASN A 156 1.85 -7.43 1.01
C ASN A 156 0.61 -6.53 1.06
N TYR A 157 0.74 -5.21 1.03
CA TYR A 157 -0.35 -4.28 0.81
C TYR A 157 -0.08 -3.30 -0.34
N ASN A 158 1.09 -3.30 -0.98
CA ASN A 158 1.43 -2.35 -2.07
C ASN A 158 0.62 -2.60 -3.34
N PHE A 159 0.09 -3.81 -3.57
CA PHE A 159 -0.89 -4.00 -4.66
C PHE A 159 -2.23 -3.33 -4.39
N LEU A 160 -2.51 -2.88 -3.15
CA LEU A 160 -3.63 -1.97 -2.87
C LEU A 160 -3.32 -0.55 -3.35
N ALA A 161 -2.03 -0.17 -3.44
CA ALA A 161 -1.58 1.10 -4.01
C ALA A 161 -1.35 1.03 -5.54
N ILE A 162 -1.31 -0.17 -6.14
CA ILE A 162 -1.22 -0.31 -7.60
C ILE A 162 -2.50 0.25 -8.22
N LYS A 163 -2.38 1.48 -8.75
CA LYS A 163 -3.25 2.00 -9.79
C LYS A 163 -3.22 1.05 -10.99
N ARG A 164 -4.14 0.09 -11.03
CA ARG A 164 -4.58 -0.55 -12.27
C ARG A 164 -6.10 -0.58 -12.35
N ASN A 165 -6.70 0.60 -12.19
CA ASN A 165 -7.90 0.89 -12.96
C ASN A 165 -7.44 1.11 -14.41
N ASN A 166 -7.34 0.03 -15.19
CA ASN A 166 -7.19 0.10 -16.64
C ASN A 166 -8.48 0.66 -17.31
N GLY A 167 -9.56 0.83 -16.55
CA GLY A 167 -10.71 1.65 -16.94
C GLY A 167 -10.52 3.06 -16.41
N ARG A 168 -10.72 4.08 -17.26
CA ARG A 168 -10.86 5.46 -16.78
C ARG A 168 -11.90 5.47 -15.65
N PRO A 169 -11.62 6.07 -14.48
CA PRO A 169 -12.63 6.20 -13.45
C PRO A 169 -13.84 6.90 -14.07
N GLN A 170 -15.01 6.25 -14.01
CA GLN A 170 -16.25 6.86 -14.48
C GLN A 170 -16.60 7.97 -13.50
N LYS A 171 -16.09 9.18 -13.78
CA LYS A 171 -16.44 10.37 -13.01
C LYS A 171 -17.93 10.63 -13.22
N VAL A 172 -18.68 10.63 -12.14
CA VAL A 172 -20.07 11.10 -12.16
C VAL A 172 -20.02 12.62 -12.13
N SER A 173 -20.55 13.26 -13.18
CA SER A 173 -20.67 14.71 -13.26
C SER A 173 -21.91 15.17 -12.51
N GLY A 174 -21.72 15.70 -11.30
CA GLY A 174 -22.77 16.28 -10.46
C GLY A 174 -22.15 17.01 -9.28
N SER A 175 -22.75 18.13 -8.85
CA SER A 175 -22.29 18.93 -7.71
C SER A 175 -22.93 18.51 -6.38
N THR A 176 -23.54 17.33 -6.33
CA THR A 176 -24.22 16.80 -5.14
C THR A 176 -23.23 16.06 -4.24
N ASP A 177 -23.46 16.08 -2.92
CA ASP A 177 -22.60 15.43 -1.93
C ASP A 177 -22.45 13.91 -2.20
N LEU A 178 -23.50 13.28 -2.71
CA LEU A 178 -23.48 11.88 -3.16
C LEU A 178 -22.52 11.67 -4.35
N ALA A 179 -22.51 12.58 -5.33
CA ALA A 179 -21.61 12.48 -6.47
C ALA A 179 -20.15 12.68 -6.04
N HIS A 180 -19.89 13.57 -5.09
CA HIS A 180 -18.57 13.72 -4.49
C HIS A 180 -18.13 12.44 -3.77
N LYS A 181 -19.01 11.81 -2.97
CA LYS A 181 -18.72 10.55 -2.29
C LYS A 181 -18.41 9.42 -3.26
N ILE A 182 -19.23 9.24 -4.29
CA ILE A 182 -19.03 8.20 -5.33
C ILE A 182 -17.68 8.40 -6.04
N ASN A 183 -17.37 9.64 -6.42
CA ASN A 183 -16.09 9.95 -7.06
C ASN A 183 -14.91 9.66 -6.12
N LEU A 184 -15.06 9.91 -4.83
CA LEU A 184 -14.04 9.61 -3.83
C LEU A 184 -13.84 8.09 -3.66
N LEU A 185 -14.92 7.29 -3.68
CA LEU A 185 -14.84 5.83 -3.68
C LEU A 185 -14.09 5.31 -4.91
N GLU A 186 -14.37 5.86 -6.10
CA GLU A 186 -13.81 5.36 -7.36
C GLU A 186 -12.32 5.70 -7.55
N ILE A 187 -11.88 6.84 -7.00
CA ILE A 187 -10.51 7.37 -7.18
C ILE A 187 -9.56 6.88 -6.08
N SER A 188 -10.04 6.73 -4.85
CA SER A 188 -9.20 6.40 -3.69
C SER A 188 -8.76 4.94 -3.70
N SER A 189 -7.53 4.67 -3.26
CA SER A 189 -7.15 3.30 -2.96
C SER A 189 -7.91 2.81 -1.70
N PRO A 190 -8.22 1.51 -1.55
CA PRO A 190 -8.93 1.05 -0.38
C PRO A 190 -8.21 1.22 0.94
N LYS A 191 -6.87 1.22 0.90
CA LYS A 191 -6.04 1.57 2.06
C LYS A 191 -6.23 3.04 2.43
N ASP A 192 -6.12 3.93 1.46
CA ASP A 192 -6.24 5.38 1.69
C ASP A 192 -7.67 5.75 2.10
N TYR A 193 -8.68 5.12 1.50
CA TYR A 193 -10.07 5.34 1.85
C TYR A 193 -10.35 4.97 3.32
N LEU A 194 -9.88 3.81 3.77
CA LEU A 194 -10.03 3.42 5.17
C LEU A 194 -9.24 4.35 6.12
N THR A 195 -8.08 4.84 5.67
CA THR A 195 -7.29 5.83 6.42
C THR A 195 -8.04 7.16 6.56
N ILE A 196 -8.72 7.62 5.50
CA ILE A 196 -9.57 8.82 5.52
C ILE A 196 -10.72 8.65 6.52
N LEU A 197 -11.38 7.50 6.54
CA LEU A 197 -12.44 7.19 7.51
C LEU A 197 -11.94 7.14 8.96
N GLN A 198 -10.66 6.84 9.18
CA GLN A 198 -10.01 6.79 10.50
C GLN A 198 -9.25 8.09 10.85
N ASN A 199 -9.62 9.22 10.25
CA ASN A 199 -9.02 10.54 10.52
C ASN A 199 -7.49 10.58 10.29
N GLY A 200 -6.99 9.83 9.30
CA GLY A 200 -5.57 9.77 8.98
C GLY A 200 -4.77 8.75 9.78
N SER A 201 -5.42 7.98 10.67
CA SER A 201 -4.77 6.89 11.39
C SER A 201 -4.51 5.69 10.47
N ARG A 202 -3.38 5.00 10.68
CA ARG A 202 -3.03 3.79 9.94
C ARG A 202 -4.05 2.68 10.24
N PRO A 203 -4.67 2.06 9.22
CA PRO A 203 -5.60 0.95 9.43
C PRO A 203 -4.97 -0.24 10.14
N ALA A 204 -5.78 -0.98 10.90
CA ALA A 204 -5.32 -2.15 11.60
C ALA A 204 -4.91 -3.26 10.61
N ALA A 205 -3.86 -4.01 10.94
CA ALA A 205 -3.41 -5.16 10.14
C ALA A 205 -4.53 -6.16 9.72
N PRO A 206 -5.52 -6.54 10.57
CA PRO A 206 -6.61 -7.42 10.14
C PRO A 206 -7.50 -6.81 9.03
N ASP A 207 -7.68 -5.49 9.03
CA ASP A 207 -8.47 -4.76 8.04
C ASP A 207 -7.72 -4.68 6.71
N LEU A 208 -6.41 -4.40 6.75
CA LEU A 208 -5.55 -4.43 5.56
C LEU A 208 -5.53 -5.80 4.90
N ARG A 209 -5.48 -6.87 5.70
CA ARG A 209 -5.60 -8.26 5.19
C ARG A 209 -6.95 -8.52 4.55
N LEU A 210 -8.04 -8.02 5.14
CA LEU A 210 -9.38 -8.19 4.57
C LEU A 210 -9.46 -7.49 3.20
N ILE A 211 -9.01 -6.23 3.12
CA ILE A 211 -8.97 -5.48 1.87
C ILE A 211 -8.15 -6.23 0.80
N ASN A 212 -7.00 -6.77 1.19
CA ASN A 212 -6.20 -7.63 0.33
C ASN A 212 -6.98 -8.84 -0.18
N ASP A 213 -7.63 -9.59 0.72
CA ASP A 213 -8.42 -10.77 0.36
C ASP A 213 -9.57 -10.41 -0.59
N LEU A 214 -10.22 -9.26 -0.40
CA LEU A 214 -11.25 -8.75 -1.30
C LEU A 214 -10.73 -8.46 -2.71
N SER A 215 -9.52 -7.91 -2.82
CA SER A 215 -8.88 -7.63 -4.11
C SER A 215 -8.35 -8.90 -4.79
N ARG A 216 -7.62 -9.75 -4.05
CA ARG A 216 -6.95 -10.95 -4.60
C ARG A 216 -7.90 -12.11 -4.87
N ASN A 217 -8.79 -12.43 -3.94
CA ASN A 217 -9.62 -13.64 -4.04
C ASN A 217 -10.89 -13.40 -4.85
N PHE A 218 -11.46 -12.18 -4.76
CA PHE A 218 -12.72 -11.84 -5.45
C PHE A 218 -12.51 -10.95 -6.68
N HIS A 219 -11.26 -10.54 -6.97
CA HIS A 219 -10.91 -9.69 -8.12
C HIS A 219 -11.76 -8.41 -8.23
N LEU A 220 -12.16 -7.85 -7.08
CA LEU A 220 -12.99 -6.65 -7.04
C LEU A 220 -12.13 -5.40 -7.28
N PRO A 221 -12.66 -4.41 -8.03
CA PRO A 221 -11.96 -3.15 -8.24
C PRO A 221 -12.07 -2.24 -7.00
N ASN A 222 -11.15 -1.28 -6.90
CA ASN A 222 -11.02 -0.40 -5.74
C ASN A 222 -12.32 0.32 -5.36
N GLY A 223 -13.07 0.83 -6.35
CA GLY A 223 -14.34 1.51 -6.10
C GLY A 223 -15.39 0.62 -5.43
N VAL A 224 -15.47 -0.65 -5.85
CA VAL A 224 -16.40 -1.63 -5.27
C VAL A 224 -15.95 -2.03 -3.87
N ILE A 225 -14.65 -2.25 -3.65
CA ILE A 225 -14.10 -2.55 -2.32
C ILE A 225 -14.41 -1.39 -1.35
N ASN A 226 -14.21 -0.15 -1.79
CA ASN A 226 -14.50 1.04 -0.98
C ASN A 226 -15.99 1.13 -0.61
N ALA A 227 -16.88 0.84 -1.56
CA ALA A 227 -18.32 0.78 -1.29
C ALA A 227 -18.70 -0.31 -0.27
N ILE A 228 -18.03 -1.47 -0.30
CA ILE A 228 -18.23 -2.53 0.71
C ILE A 228 -17.76 -2.04 2.09
N ILE A 229 -16.59 -1.40 2.17
CA ILE A 229 -16.04 -0.88 3.44
C ILE A 229 -17.01 0.14 4.05
N ASP A 230 -17.40 1.14 3.26
CA ASP A 230 -18.34 2.20 3.69
C ASP A 230 -19.64 1.59 4.22
N PHE A 231 -20.25 0.69 3.45
CA PHE A 231 -21.51 0.05 3.82
C PHE A 231 -21.39 -0.82 5.07
N VAL A 232 -20.34 -1.65 5.18
CA VAL A 232 -20.19 -2.54 6.34
C VAL A 232 -19.96 -1.75 7.62
N LEU A 233 -19.18 -0.67 7.57
CA LEU A 233 -19.00 0.21 8.72
C LEU A 233 -20.31 0.86 9.15
N VAL A 234 -21.13 1.30 8.19
CA VAL A 234 -22.46 1.85 8.48
C VAL A 234 -23.39 0.81 9.12
N VAL A 235 -23.47 -0.40 8.56
CA VAL A 235 -24.42 -1.43 9.03
C VAL A 235 -24.02 -2.05 10.36
N ASN A 236 -22.72 -2.15 10.65
CA ASN A 236 -22.20 -2.83 11.83
C ASN A 236 -21.65 -1.85 12.88
N ASN A 237 -22.25 -0.67 13.05
CA ASN A 237 -21.86 0.30 14.09
C ASN A 237 -20.34 0.59 14.11
N ASN A 238 -19.79 0.90 12.94
CA ASN A 238 -18.38 1.17 12.69
C ASN A 238 -17.42 -0.04 12.90
N VAL A 239 -17.95 -1.28 12.84
CA VAL A 239 -17.15 -2.50 12.94
C VAL A 239 -16.99 -3.17 11.57
N LEU A 240 -15.75 -3.25 11.07
CA LEU A 240 -15.42 -3.93 9.82
C LEU A 240 -15.37 -5.46 10.01
N SER A 241 -16.53 -6.10 9.93
CA SER A 241 -16.64 -7.56 10.09
C SER A 241 -16.21 -8.33 8.83
N ARG A 242 -15.06 -9.01 8.91
CA ARG A 242 -14.50 -9.86 7.83
C ARG A 242 -15.52 -10.80 7.20
N ALA A 243 -16.21 -11.59 8.02
CA ALA A 243 -17.15 -12.60 7.52
C ALA A 243 -18.36 -11.98 6.79
N TYR A 244 -18.74 -10.75 7.17
CA TYR A 244 -19.84 -10.04 6.51
C TYR A 244 -19.36 -9.40 5.20
N SER A 245 -18.20 -8.74 5.22
CA SER A 245 -17.56 -8.16 4.03
C SER A 245 -17.31 -9.20 2.94
N GLU A 246 -16.80 -10.38 3.29
CA GLU A 246 -16.56 -11.48 2.33
C GLU A 246 -17.87 -12.01 1.71
N LYS A 247 -18.97 -12.10 2.48
CA LYS A 247 -20.28 -12.52 1.96
C LYS A 247 -20.85 -11.52 0.96
N ILE A 248 -20.71 -10.24 1.25
CA ILE A 248 -21.13 -9.16 0.36
C ILE A 248 -20.28 -9.18 -0.91
N ALA A 249 -18.96 -9.28 -0.76
CA ALA A 249 -18.02 -9.37 -1.87
C ALA A 249 -18.32 -10.55 -2.80
N ALA A 250 -18.59 -11.73 -2.23
CA ALA A 250 -18.99 -12.91 -2.99
C ALA A 250 -20.32 -12.71 -3.75
N SER A 251 -21.22 -11.87 -3.23
CA SER A 251 -22.49 -11.56 -3.90
C SER A 251 -22.28 -10.55 -5.03
N LEU A 252 -21.51 -9.49 -4.80
CA LEU A 252 -21.16 -8.50 -5.83
C LEU A 252 -20.35 -9.11 -6.97
N ALA A 253 -19.42 -10.02 -6.66
CA ALA A 253 -18.63 -10.74 -7.66
C ALA A 253 -19.50 -11.64 -8.54
N ARG A 254 -20.51 -12.31 -7.98
CA ARG A 254 -21.46 -13.14 -8.75
C ARG A 254 -22.36 -12.31 -9.67
N GLU A 255 -22.70 -11.10 -9.25
CA GLU A 255 -23.47 -10.15 -10.06
C GLU A 255 -22.61 -9.41 -11.11
N GLY A 256 -21.28 -9.58 -11.07
CA GLY A 256 -20.36 -8.97 -12.04
C GLY A 256 -20.24 -7.45 -11.89
N ILE A 257 -20.45 -6.92 -10.69
CA ILE A 257 -20.44 -5.48 -10.43
C ILE A 257 -18.99 -4.96 -10.36
N ILE A 258 -18.69 -3.93 -11.16
CA ILE A 258 -17.34 -3.37 -11.31
C ILE A 258 -17.22 -1.89 -10.93
N ASN A 259 -18.32 -1.16 -10.74
CA ASN A 259 -18.30 0.27 -10.44
C ASN A 259 -18.84 0.55 -9.03
N ALA A 260 -18.37 1.60 -8.36
CA ALA A 260 -18.89 1.98 -7.04
C ALA A 260 -20.39 2.32 -7.07
N VAL A 261 -20.89 2.96 -8.14
CA VAL A 261 -22.31 3.32 -8.28
C VAL A 261 -23.20 2.08 -8.24
N ASP A 262 -22.86 1.08 -9.05
CA ASP A 262 -23.61 -0.16 -9.16
C ASP A 262 -23.54 -0.96 -7.85
N ALA A 263 -22.38 -0.95 -7.19
CA ALA A 263 -22.21 -1.57 -5.89
C ALA A 263 -23.11 -0.91 -4.83
N MET A 264 -23.11 0.42 -4.73
CA MET A 264 -23.96 1.16 -3.79
C MET A 264 -25.45 0.89 -4.03
N ASN A 265 -25.88 0.85 -5.29
CA ASN A 265 -27.25 0.52 -5.66
C ASN A 265 -27.65 -0.91 -5.27
N TYR A 266 -26.74 -1.88 -5.45
CA TYR A 266 -26.96 -3.25 -5.03
C TYR A 266 -27.05 -3.37 -3.50
N LEU A 267 -26.11 -2.75 -2.78
CA LEU A 267 -26.07 -2.76 -1.33
C LEU A 267 -27.33 -2.13 -0.72
N ARG A 268 -27.85 -1.06 -1.32
CA ARG A 268 -29.14 -0.46 -0.94
C ARG A 268 -30.32 -1.43 -1.07
N LYS A 269 -30.35 -2.24 -2.15
CA LYS A 269 -31.42 -3.24 -2.34
C LYS A 269 -31.35 -4.36 -1.31
N VAL A 270 -30.14 -4.79 -0.95
CA VAL A 270 -29.91 -5.85 0.04
C VAL A 270 -30.19 -5.35 1.46
N TYR A 271 -29.91 -4.08 1.72
CA TYR A 271 -30.20 -3.42 2.99
C TYR A 271 -31.67 -3.03 3.10
N ARG A 272 -32.52 -4.00 3.44
CA ARG A 272 -33.88 -3.73 3.91
C ARG A 272 -33.83 -3.67 5.43
N PRO A 273 -34.04 -2.50 6.07
CA PRO A 273 -34.11 -2.43 7.52
C PRO A 273 -35.18 -3.40 8.01
N LYS A 274 -34.84 -4.21 9.01
CA LYS A 274 -35.69 -5.28 9.55
C LYS A 274 -36.87 -4.75 10.37
N ASP A 275 -37.54 -3.68 9.97
CA ASP A 275 -38.70 -3.18 10.71
C ASP A 275 -39.74 -2.60 9.75
N LYS A 276 -40.80 -3.39 9.49
CA LYS A 276 -42.20 -2.97 9.21
C LYS A 276 -43.16 -4.08 8.76
N GLU A 277 -42.79 -5.36 8.72
CA GLU A 277 -43.70 -6.45 8.28
C GLU A 277 -43.82 -7.65 9.25
N SER A 278 -43.86 -7.42 10.57
CA SER A 278 -44.20 -8.49 11.53
C SER A 278 -45.11 -8.07 12.70
N LEU A 279 -46.09 -7.19 12.44
CA LEU A 279 -47.15 -6.89 13.41
C LEU A 279 -48.58 -7.23 12.93
N VAL A 280 -48.72 -8.10 11.92
CA VAL A 280 -50.05 -8.57 11.47
C VAL A 280 -50.05 -10.08 11.25
N SER A 281 -49.97 -10.86 12.34
CA SER A 281 -50.74 -12.12 12.51
C SER A 281 -50.27 -12.90 13.73
N ALA A 282 -50.89 -12.65 14.89
CA ALA A 282 -51.15 -13.69 15.90
C ALA A 282 -51.89 -13.08 17.10
N ILE A 283 -53.21 -12.85 17.00
CA ILE A 283 -54.03 -12.67 18.20
C ILE A 283 -55.34 -13.47 18.05
N LYS A 284 -55.39 -14.64 18.68
CA LYS A 284 -56.58 -15.18 19.34
C LYS A 284 -56.19 -15.69 20.75
N PRO A 285 -57.12 -15.66 21.72
CA PRO A 285 -56.82 -15.11 23.04
C PRO A 285 -56.75 -16.16 24.15
N VAL A 286 -55.96 -15.88 25.20
CA VAL A 286 -56.11 -16.51 26.52
C VAL A 286 -56.11 -15.41 27.60
N LYS A 287 -57.23 -15.34 28.33
CA LYS A 287 -57.51 -14.62 29.59
C LYS A 287 -56.64 -15.23 30.72
N LYS A 288 -56.23 -14.60 31.83
CA LYS A 288 -56.55 -13.33 32.52
C LYS A 288 -55.57 -13.17 33.71
N LYS A 289 -55.30 -11.89 34.07
CA LYS A 289 -55.07 -11.29 35.43
C LYS A 289 -53.78 -11.66 36.19
N THR A 290 -53.02 -10.74 36.81
CA THR A 290 -53.28 -9.44 37.50
C THR A 290 -51.92 -8.70 37.66
N GLU A 291 -51.78 -7.40 37.32
CA GLU A 291 -51.67 -6.19 38.23
C GLU A 291 -50.62 -6.37 39.36
N ASP A 292 -49.54 -5.58 39.52
CA ASP A 292 -49.43 -4.10 39.63
C ASP A 292 -48.02 -3.51 39.26
N LYS A 293 -48.04 -2.38 38.52
CA LYS A 293 -47.45 -1.02 38.76
C LYS A 293 -46.19 -0.90 39.69
N VAL A 294 -45.08 -0.18 39.40
CA VAL A 294 -44.86 1.27 39.08
C VAL A 294 -43.36 1.50 38.76
N GLU A 295 -43.07 2.43 37.82
CA GLU A 295 -41.90 3.35 37.57
C GLU A 295 -40.46 2.88 37.88
N GLY A 296 -39.42 3.17 37.10
CA GLY A 296 -39.21 4.16 36.05
C GLY A 296 -37.78 4.71 36.22
N THR A 297 -36.90 4.55 35.23
CA THR A 297 -35.64 5.31 35.14
C THR A 297 -35.27 5.49 33.67
N THR A 298 -35.29 6.74 33.26
CA THR A 298 -34.80 7.30 32.00
C THR A 298 -33.28 7.19 31.90
N GLU A 299 -32.79 6.58 30.83
CA GLU A 299 -31.39 6.67 30.42
C GLU A 299 -31.21 7.92 29.53
N THR A 300 -30.28 8.77 29.94
CA THR A 300 -29.80 9.96 29.24
C THR A 300 -28.89 9.57 28.08
N GLU A 301 -29.28 9.98 26.88
CA GLU A 301 -28.47 10.04 25.67
C GLU A 301 -27.34 11.08 25.79
N SER A 302 -26.11 10.66 25.54
CA SER A 302 -24.99 11.56 25.26
C SER A 302 -24.85 11.73 23.74
N LYS A 303 -25.09 12.94 23.26
CA LYS A 303 -24.84 13.42 21.89
C LYS A 303 -23.36 13.30 21.50
N SER A 304 -23.08 12.81 20.30
CA SER A 304 -21.82 13.04 19.59
C SER A 304 -22.10 13.35 18.11
N GLU A 305 -21.96 14.63 17.79
CA GLU A 305 -21.54 15.30 16.56
C GLU A 305 -21.81 14.65 15.18
N ASP A 306 -22.59 15.42 14.42
CA ASP A 306 -23.09 15.26 13.05
C ASP A 306 -22.03 14.84 12.03
N THR A 307 -22.08 13.57 11.63
CA THR A 307 -21.73 13.13 10.27
C THR A 307 -23.05 12.77 9.58
N PRO A 308 -23.33 13.26 8.36
CA PRO A 308 -24.61 13.00 7.72
C PRO A 308 -24.85 11.50 7.64
N SER A 309 -25.89 11.03 8.34
CA SER A 309 -26.31 9.64 8.31
C SER A 309 -26.68 9.31 6.86
N TRP A 310 -26.31 8.11 6.41
CA TRP A 310 -26.74 7.54 5.13
C TRP A 310 -28.28 7.60 4.95
N GLU A 311 -29.04 7.79 6.04
CA GLU A 311 -30.49 8.02 6.09
C GLU A 311 -30.91 9.38 5.52
N GLU A 312 -30.13 10.45 5.71
CA GLU A 312 -30.46 11.80 5.22
C GLU A 312 -30.18 11.95 3.72
N LEU A 313 -29.21 11.18 3.19
CA LEU A 313 -28.88 11.15 1.75
C LEU A 313 -29.92 10.41 0.88
N ILE A 314 -30.92 9.80 1.50
CA ILE A 314 -31.99 9.04 0.80
C ILE A 314 -33.13 9.97 0.33
N ASP A 315 -33.41 11.05 1.05
CA ASP A 315 -34.56 11.93 0.75
C ASP A 315 -34.34 12.83 -0.48
N ASP A 316 -33.08 13.17 -0.81
CA ASP A 316 -32.75 14.02 -1.96
C ASP A 316 -32.96 13.35 -3.33
N LEU A 317 -33.12 12.02 -3.38
CA LEU A 317 -33.38 11.28 -4.62
C LEU A 317 -34.88 11.08 -4.92
N ASP A 318 -35.76 11.22 -3.93
CA ASP A 318 -37.21 11.12 -4.10
C ASP A 318 -37.88 12.49 -4.36
N GLY A 319 -37.17 13.60 -4.15
CA GLY A 319 -37.66 14.97 -4.38
C GLY A 319 -37.65 15.46 -5.85
N GLY A 320 -37.08 14.68 -6.78
CA GLY A 320 -36.88 15.09 -8.18
C GLY A 320 -37.79 14.37 -9.18
N GLY A 321 -39.10 14.32 -8.93
CA GLY A 321 -39.96 13.39 -9.68
C GLY A 321 -41.45 13.71 -9.81
N SER A 322 -41.90 14.96 -9.75
CA SER A 322 -43.20 15.34 -10.31
C SER A 322 -43.32 16.85 -10.50
N ASP A 323 -43.22 17.32 -11.75
CA ASP A 323 -44.19 18.26 -12.35
C ASP A 323 -43.73 18.63 -13.76
N GLY A 324 -44.60 18.39 -14.75
CA GLY A 324 -44.32 18.70 -16.14
C GLY A 324 -45.17 17.93 -17.17
N LYS A 325 -46.45 17.69 -16.87
CA LYS A 325 -47.48 17.46 -17.90
C LYS A 325 -48.35 18.71 -17.99
N ALA A 326 -48.12 19.51 -19.02
CA ALA A 326 -49.07 20.30 -19.81
C ALA A 326 -48.29 21.21 -20.76
#